data_AF-A0A4S4DMA0-F1
#
_entry.id   AF-A0A4S4DMA0-F1
#
_cell.length_a   1.000
_cell.length_b   1.000
_cell.length_c   1.000
_cell.angle_alpha   90.00
_cell.angle_beta   90.00
_cell.angle_gamma   90.00
#
_symmetry.space_group_name_H-M   'P 1'
#
loop_
_entity.id
_entity.type
_entity.pdbx_description
1 polymer ?
#
loop_
_entity_poly.entity_id
_entity_poly.type
_entity_poly.pdbx_seq_one_letter_code
_entity_poly.pdbx_strand_id
1 'polypeptide(L)'
;MFNIFQSYLFNLTPPGSLEQKRVPYCKSVVLYLHDVIYITGFVQLTTIISEKFWYIYLVIPAFATYKLLGFVKGFMSLGSEQKALVEANDAKLDGNRLFGDGQYEEALVRYEVALQVAPEMPSSVEIRSICHANCAICFFKLSRLFVRAFVGFLSKIVSNFFGRGEAHEKLQHFEEAIADMKKIFELDQSDVQARRTIQRLEPLAAEKRER
;
A
#
# COMPACT_ATOMS: atom_id res chain seq x y z
N MET A 1 21.22 -12.29 -48.80
CA MET A 1 20.78 -12.84 -50.11
C MET A 1 20.49 -14.36 -50.08
N PHE A 2 20.66 -15.06 -48.94
CA PHE A 2 20.40 -16.52 -48.83
C PHE A 2 18.98 -16.88 -48.36
N ASN A 3 18.32 -16.01 -47.59
CA ASN A 3 16.96 -16.27 -47.07
C ASN A 3 15.84 -16.23 -48.14
N ILE A 4 16.08 -15.61 -49.31
CA ILE A 4 15.06 -15.52 -50.37
C ILE A 4 15.01 -16.81 -51.21
N PHE A 5 16.15 -17.49 -51.39
CA PHE A 5 16.22 -18.74 -52.17
C PHE A 5 15.64 -19.94 -51.42
N GLN A 6 15.73 -19.96 -50.08
CA GLN A 6 15.23 -21.08 -49.27
C GLN A 6 13.70 -21.10 -49.18
N SER A 7 13.06 -19.91 -49.25
CA SER A 7 11.59 -19.80 -49.24
C SER A 7 10.94 -20.16 -50.57
N TYR A 8 11.65 -20.00 -51.70
CA TYR A 8 11.15 -20.38 -53.04
C TYR A 8 11.18 -21.90 -53.27
N LEU A 9 12.18 -22.60 -52.73
CA LEU A 9 12.29 -24.05 -52.83
C LEU A 9 11.26 -24.81 -51.98
N PHE A 10 10.70 -24.18 -50.94
CA PHE A 10 9.68 -24.80 -50.08
C PHE A 10 8.27 -24.74 -50.68
N ASN A 11 7.99 -23.81 -51.60
CA ASN A 11 6.65 -23.58 -52.16
C ASN A 11 6.34 -24.34 -53.48
N LEU A 12 7.29 -25.13 -54.01
CA LEU A 12 7.15 -25.80 -55.32
C LEU A 12 6.84 -27.31 -55.24
N THR A 13 6.66 -27.88 -54.05
CA THR A 13 6.32 -29.31 -53.89
C THR A 13 4.83 -29.50 -53.62
N PRO A 14 4.08 -30.21 -54.48
CA PRO A 14 2.64 -30.43 -54.29
C PRO A 14 2.36 -31.34 -53.08
N PRO A 15 1.25 -31.13 -52.36
CA PRO A 15 0.96 -31.83 -51.13
C PRO A 15 0.35 -33.20 -51.44
N GLY A 16 1.15 -34.25 -51.41
CA GLY A 16 0.60 -35.61 -51.54
C GLY A 16 1.63 -36.67 -51.93
N SER A 17 2.47 -37.10 -51.00
CA SER A 17 3.03 -38.46 -51.02
C SER A 17 3.63 -38.83 -49.65
N LEU A 18 3.40 -40.07 -49.26
CA LEU A 18 3.63 -40.65 -47.92
C LEU A 18 5.13 -40.91 -47.59
N GLU A 19 6.06 -40.14 -48.16
CA GLU A 19 7.50 -40.26 -47.86
C GLU A 19 8.04 -39.22 -46.87
N GLN A 20 7.19 -38.36 -46.31
CA GLN A 20 7.59 -37.30 -45.37
C GLN A 20 8.01 -37.79 -43.97
N LYS A 21 8.17 -39.10 -43.73
CA LYS A 21 8.47 -39.65 -42.39
C LYS A 21 9.84 -40.28 -42.21
N ARG A 22 10.72 -40.32 -43.22
CA ARG A 22 12.02 -41.04 -43.10
C ARG A 22 13.30 -40.23 -43.25
N VAL A 23 13.27 -38.90 -43.34
CA VAL A 23 14.50 -38.10 -43.50
C VAL A 23 14.68 -36.87 -42.59
N PRO A 24 14.26 -36.88 -41.30
CA PRO A 24 14.64 -35.80 -40.38
C PRO A 24 16.07 -35.98 -39.80
N TYR A 25 16.60 -37.20 -39.76
CA TYR A 25 17.88 -37.50 -39.09
C TYR A 25 19.12 -37.10 -39.89
N CYS A 26 19.18 -37.38 -41.20
CA CYS A 26 20.36 -37.07 -42.02
C CYS A 26 20.64 -35.56 -42.13
N LYS A 27 19.59 -34.71 -42.19
CA LYS A 27 19.79 -33.26 -42.28
C LYS A 27 20.36 -32.68 -40.99
N SER A 28 19.92 -33.15 -39.82
CA SER A 28 20.51 -32.72 -38.54
C SER A 28 22.00 -33.08 -38.49
N VAL A 29 22.36 -34.33 -38.75
CA VAL A 29 23.76 -34.79 -38.63
C VAL A 29 24.69 -34.04 -39.58
N VAL A 30 24.24 -33.73 -40.80
CA VAL A 30 25.06 -32.96 -41.77
C VAL A 30 25.21 -31.49 -41.34
N LEU A 31 24.17 -30.84 -40.81
CA LEU A 31 24.31 -29.49 -40.24
C LEU A 31 25.29 -29.49 -39.06
N TYR A 32 25.18 -30.47 -38.16
CA TYR A 32 26.11 -30.60 -37.03
C TYR A 32 27.56 -30.81 -37.49
N LEU A 33 27.80 -31.69 -38.47
CA LEU A 33 29.14 -31.93 -39.00
C LEU A 33 29.70 -30.68 -39.71
N HIS A 34 28.86 -29.97 -40.45
CA HIS A 34 29.23 -28.71 -41.10
C HIS A 34 29.62 -27.64 -40.07
N ASP A 35 28.85 -27.50 -38.98
CA ASP A 35 29.15 -26.55 -37.91
C ASP A 35 30.44 -26.92 -37.17
N VAL A 36 30.70 -28.21 -36.91
CA VAL A 36 31.94 -28.69 -36.28
C VAL A 36 33.16 -28.41 -37.16
N ILE A 37 33.07 -28.68 -38.47
CA ILE A 37 34.16 -28.42 -39.42
C ILE A 37 34.42 -26.91 -39.54
N TYR A 38 33.36 -26.11 -39.56
CA TYR A 38 33.47 -24.65 -39.63
C TYR A 38 34.13 -24.07 -38.37
N ILE A 39 33.71 -24.52 -37.17
CA ILE A 39 34.27 -24.06 -35.89
C ILE A 39 35.74 -24.48 -35.78
N THR A 40 36.08 -25.73 -36.13
CA THR A 40 37.47 -26.22 -36.06
C THR A 40 38.39 -25.50 -37.05
N GLY A 41 37.95 -25.30 -38.30
CA GLY A 41 38.70 -24.56 -39.30
C GLY A 41 38.89 -23.08 -38.94
N PHE A 42 37.85 -22.43 -38.41
CA PHE A 42 37.94 -21.05 -37.93
C PHE A 42 38.91 -20.89 -36.75
N VAL A 43 38.89 -21.82 -35.79
CA VAL A 43 39.80 -21.82 -34.63
C VAL A 43 41.25 -22.01 -35.08
N GLN A 44 41.51 -22.89 -36.05
CA GLN A 44 42.85 -23.14 -36.58
C GLN A 44 43.40 -21.98 -37.41
N LEU A 45 42.55 -21.31 -38.21
CA LEU A 45 42.96 -20.11 -38.96
C LEU A 45 43.29 -18.94 -38.02
N THR A 46 42.50 -18.75 -36.98
CA THR A 46 42.66 -17.62 -36.04
C THR A 46 43.87 -17.78 -35.12
N THR A 47 44.25 -19.02 -34.78
CA THR A 47 45.47 -19.31 -34.00
C THR A 47 46.76 -19.01 -34.78
N ILE A 48 46.73 -19.11 -36.12
CA ILE A 48 47.90 -18.80 -36.97
C ILE A 48 48.12 -17.28 -37.10
N ILE A 49 47.06 -16.47 -37.04
CA ILE A 49 47.11 -15.02 -37.31
C ILE A 49 47.54 -14.23 -36.07
N SER A 50 47.22 -14.67 -34.84
CA SER A 50 47.59 -13.92 -33.63
C SER A 50 47.58 -14.77 -32.36
N GLU A 51 48.69 -14.75 -31.62
CA GLU A 51 48.80 -15.38 -30.31
C GLU A 51 47.87 -14.74 -29.25
N LYS A 52 47.31 -13.55 -29.52
CA LYS A 52 46.36 -12.87 -28.62
C LYS A 52 44.93 -13.42 -28.73
N PHE A 53 44.66 -14.34 -29.64
CA PHE A 53 43.32 -14.91 -29.80
C PHE A 53 42.85 -15.70 -28.57
N TRP A 54 43.78 -16.19 -27.73
CA TRP A 54 43.48 -16.83 -26.45
C TRP A 54 42.63 -15.96 -25.50
N TYR A 55 42.71 -14.63 -25.59
CA TYR A 55 41.90 -13.73 -24.76
C TYR A 55 40.39 -13.77 -25.07
N ILE A 56 39.98 -14.15 -26.29
CA ILE A 56 38.56 -14.33 -26.64
C ILE A 56 37.95 -15.48 -25.85
N TYR A 57 38.71 -16.54 -25.57
CA TYR A 57 38.22 -17.64 -24.74
C TYR A 57 37.94 -17.22 -23.29
N LEU A 58 38.54 -16.14 -22.78
CA LEU A 58 38.21 -15.60 -21.44
C LEU A 58 36.87 -14.86 -21.41
N VAL A 59 36.34 -14.43 -22.55
CA VAL A 59 35.03 -13.78 -22.65
C VAL A 59 33.90 -14.77 -22.32
N ILE A 60 34.07 -16.05 -22.64
CA ILE A 60 33.04 -17.08 -22.41
C ILE A 60 32.85 -17.34 -20.89
N PRO A 61 33.91 -17.60 -20.08
CA PRO A 61 33.80 -17.64 -18.62
C PRO A 61 33.34 -16.32 -18.00
N ALA A 62 33.81 -15.16 -18.51
CA ALA A 62 33.38 -13.86 -18.00
C ALA A 62 31.87 -13.63 -18.21
N PHE A 63 31.34 -14.00 -19.39
CA PHE A 63 29.90 -13.93 -19.65
C PHE A 63 29.10 -14.94 -18.82
N ALA A 64 29.63 -16.16 -18.65
CA ALA A 64 29.01 -17.19 -17.80
C ALA A 64 28.91 -16.73 -16.34
N THR A 65 29.98 -16.15 -15.78
CA THR A 65 29.99 -15.62 -14.41
C THR A 65 29.04 -14.43 -14.25
N TYR A 66 28.99 -13.51 -15.22
CA TYR A 66 28.00 -12.42 -15.23
C TYR A 66 26.55 -12.93 -15.20
N LYS A 67 26.22 -13.91 -16.05
CA LYS A 67 24.88 -14.49 -16.13
C LYS A 67 24.52 -15.26 -14.85
N LEU A 68 25.47 -16.01 -14.30
CA LEU A 68 25.30 -16.74 -13.04
C LEU A 68 25.11 -15.79 -11.86
N LEU A 69 25.82 -14.66 -11.82
CA LEU A 69 25.64 -13.61 -10.82
C LEU A 69 24.24 -12.98 -10.88
N GLY A 70 23.71 -12.75 -12.08
CA GLY A 70 22.32 -12.31 -12.28
C GLY A 70 21.29 -13.32 -11.75
N PHE A 71 21.51 -14.62 -12.01
CA PHE A 71 20.64 -15.69 -11.51
C PHE A 71 20.67 -15.81 -9.98
N VAL A 72 21.86 -15.77 -9.37
CA VAL A 72 22.03 -15.81 -7.91
C VAL A 72 21.39 -14.58 -7.25
N LYS A 73 21.54 -13.39 -7.83
CA LYS A 73 20.88 -12.18 -7.34
C LYS A 73 19.35 -12.30 -7.38
N GLY A 74 18.79 -12.84 -8.46
CA GLY A 74 17.35 -13.10 -8.56
C GLY A 74 16.86 -14.08 -7.49
N PHE A 75 17.59 -15.16 -7.27
CA PHE A 75 17.25 -16.15 -6.24
C PHE A 75 17.31 -15.55 -4.82
N MET A 76 18.31 -14.71 -4.52
CA MET A 76 18.40 -14.01 -3.23
C MET A 76 17.26 -12.99 -3.05
N SER A 77 16.91 -12.23 -4.10
CA SER A 77 15.81 -11.24 -4.06
C SER A 77 14.47 -11.92 -3.73
N LEU A 78 14.19 -13.05 -4.38
CA LEU A 78 12.97 -13.83 -4.16
C LEU A 78 12.86 -14.28 -2.70
N GLY A 79 13.97 -14.72 -2.10
CA GLY A 79 14.01 -15.12 -0.69
C GLY A 79 13.76 -13.96 0.28
N SER A 80 14.29 -12.76 0.00
CA SER A 80 14.01 -11.57 0.80
C SER A 80 12.58 -11.06 0.63
N GLU A 81 12.04 -11.06 -0.59
CA GLU A 81 10.67 -10.66 -0.89
C GLU A 81 9.65 -11.57 -0.20
N GLN A 82 9.88 -12.88 -0.21
CA GLN A 82 9.01 -13.83 0.47
C GLN A 82 9.00 -13.61 1.99
N LYS A 83 10.17 -13.32 2.59
CA LYS A 83 10.26 -13.01 4.04
C LYS A 83 9.49 -11.72 4.38
N ALA A 84 9.70 -10.67 3.58
CA ALA A 84 9.00 -9.41 3.77
C ALA A 84 7.48 -9.55 3.59
N LEU A 85 7.03 -10.37 2.65
CA LEU A 85 5.60 -10.67 2.45
C LEU A 85 4.98 -11.37 3.66
N VAL A 86 5.68 -12.35 4.24
CA VAL A 86 5.23 -13.06 5.44
C VAL A 86 5.16 -12.10 6.63
N GLU A 87 6.20 -11.31 6.86
CA GLU A 87 6.24 -10.33 7.94
C GLU A 87 5.15 -9.26 7.81
N ALA A 88 4.90 -8.76 6.59
CA ALA A 88 3.81 -7.83 6.32
C ALA A 88 2.43 -8.46 6.59
N ASN A 89 2.24 -9.74 6.23
CA ASN A 89 1.00 -10.44 6.51
C ASN A 89 0.79 -10.68 8.01
N ASP A 90 1.85 -11.02 8.74
CA ASP A 90 1.80 -11.20 10.19
C ASP A 90 1.44 -9.88 10.90
N ALA A 91 2.08 -8.77 10.52
CA ALA A 91 1.75 -7.45 11.03
C ALA A 91 0.29 -7.03 10.73
N LYS A 92 -0.21 -7.37 9.53
CA LYS A 92 -1.64 -7.17 9.18
C LYS A 92 -2.55 -7.99 10.09
N LEU A 93 -2.23 -9.26 10.35
CA LEU A 93 -3.04 -10.13 11.21
C LEU A 93 -3.05 -9.64 12.67
N ASP A 94 -1.90 -9.19 13.17
CA ASP A 94 -1.80 -8.53 14.47
C ASP A 94 -2.69 -7.29 14.55
N GLY A 95 -2.66 -6.44 13.52
CA GLY A 95 -3.55 -5.27 13.41
C GLY A 95 -5.03 -5.67 13.42
N ASN A 96 -5.40 -6.74 12.72
CA ASN A 96 -6.78 -7.25 12.71
C ASN A 96 -7.22 -7.73 14.10
N ARG A 97 -6.32 -8.38 14.87
CA ARG A 97 -6.59 -8.81 16.24
C ARG A 97 -6.89 -7.61 17.15
N LEU A 98 -5.99 -6.61 17.14
CA LEU A 98 -6.16 -5.37 17.91
C LEU A 98 -7.43 -4.60 17.51
N PHE A 99 -7.76 -4.62 16.22
CA PHE A 99 -9.00 -4.03 15.73
C PHE A 99 -10.24 -4.73 16.31
N GLY A 100 -10.21 -6.06 16.40
CA GLY A 100 -11.25 -6.87 17.05
C GLY A 100 -11.39 -6.56 18.54
N ASP A 101 -10.26 -6.31 19.22
CA ASP A 101 -10.19 -5.91 20.62
C ASP A 101 -10.63 -4.45 20.87
N GLY A 102 -10.88 -3.68 19.79
CA GLY A 102 -11.28 -2.26 19.86
C GLY A 102 -10.13 -1.28 20.09
N GLN A 103 -8.89 -1.74 20.11
CA GLN A 103 -7.69 -0.93 20.24
C GLN A 103 -7.28 -0.35 18.88
N TYR A 104 -8.06 0.62 18.39
CA TYR A 104 -7.89 1.16 17.03
C TYR A 104 -6.58 1.94 16.82
N GLU A 105 -6.04 2.58 17.86
CA GLU A 105 -4.75 3.31 17.78
C GLU A 105 -3.58 2.34 17.61
N GLU A 106 -3.52 1.29 18.42
CA GLU A 106 -2.48 0.26 18.32
C GLU A 106 -2.60 -0.53 17.01
N ALA A 107 -3.84 -0.81 16.56
CA ALA A 107 -4.10 -1.45 15.28
C ALA A 107 -3.53 -0.62 14.11
N LEU A 108 -3.69 0.71 14.12
CA LEU A 108 -3.12 1.61 13.11
C LEU A 108 -1.60 1.47 13.00
N VAL A 109 -0.91 1.46 14.14
CA VAL A 109 0.56 1.30 14.17
C VAL A 109 0.97 -0.04 13.55
N ARG A 110 0.23 -1.13 13.82
CA ARG A 110 0.52 -2.45 13.22
C ARG A 110 0.26 -2.49 11.72
N TYR A 111 -0.82 -1.87 11.24
CA TYR A 111 -1.06 -1.77 9.80
C TYR A 111 -0.03 -0.89 9.08
N GLU A 112 0.47 0.16 9.74
CA GLU A 112 1.55 0.98 9.20
C GLU A 112 2.86 0.18 9.06
N VAL A 113 3.21 -0.62 10.07
CA VAL A 113 4.35 -1.57 9.97
C VAL A 113 4.16 -2.52 8.80
N ALA A 114 2.95 -3.10 8.62
CA ALA A 114 2.67 -3.97 7.47
C ALA A 114 2.88 -3.27 6.12
N LEU A 115 2.51 -1.99 6.02
CA LEU A 115 2.70 -1.18 4.81
C LEU A 115 4.16 -0.82 4.54
N GLN A 116 4.96 -0.62 5.60
CA GLN A 116 6.39 -0.33 5.49
C GLN A 116 7.21 -1.55 5.05
N VAL A 117 6.85 -2.73 5.54
CA VAL A 117 7.55 -3.98 5.23
C VAL A 117 7.10 -4.56 3.88
N ALA A 118 5.87 -4.28 3.44
CA ALA A 118 5.35 -4.81 2.18
C ALA A 118 6.16 -4.31 0.96
N PRO A 119 6.89 -5.18 0.24
CA PRO A 119 7.66 -4.79 -0.95
C PRO A 119 6.73 -4.31 -2.08
N GLU A 120 7.22 -3.45 -2.98
CA GLU A 120 6.43 -2.96 -4.11
C GLU A 120 6.39 -3.99 -5.25
N MET A 121 5.53 -5.00 -5.09
CA MET A 121 5.43 -6.15 -5.99
C MET A 121 3.98 -6.62 -6.15
N PRO A 122 3.62 -7.30 -7.25
CA PRO A 122 2.24 -7.73 -7.50
C PRO A 122 1.62 -8.59 -6.39
N SER A 123 2.42 -9.40 -5.69
CA SER A 123 1.95 -10.27 -4.60
C SER A 123 1.60 -9.53 -3.31
N SER A 124 2.14 -8.32 -3.07
CA SER A 124 1.86 -7.53 -1.86
C SER A 124 0.68 -6.58 -2.01
N VAL A 125 0.16 -6.39 -3.23
CA VAL A 125 -0.93 -5.46 -3.55
C VAL A 125 -2.16 -5.75 -2.69
N GLU A 126 -2.49 -7.02 -2.47
CA GLU A 126 -3.61 -7.41 -1.62
C GLU A 126 -3.42 -6.95 -0.18
N ILE A 127 -2.25 -7.23 0.42
CA ILE A 127 -1.92 -6.82 1.79
C ILE A 127 -1.98 -5.30 1.92
N ARG A 128 -1.38 -4.56 0.98
CA ARG A 128 -1.37 -3.09 1.00
C ARG A 128 -2.78 -2.52 0.90
N SER A 129 -3.59 -3.04 -0.04
CA SER A 129 -4.98 -2.61 -0.24
C SER A 129 -5.82 -2.80 1.03
N ILE A 130 -5.72 -3.98 1.65
CA ILE A 130 -6.44 -4.28 2.90
C ILE A 130 -5.96 -3.37 4.04
N CYS A 131 -4.65 -3.18 4.19
CA CYS A 131 -4.13 -2.32 5.26
C CYS A 131 -4.59 -0.87 5.10
N HIS A 132 -4.57 -0.30 3.89
CA HIS A 132 -5.10 1.04 3.65
C HIS A 132 -6.59 1.15 3.99
N ALA A 133 -7.40 0.17 3.58
CA ALA A 133 -8.82 0.13 3.91
C ALA A 133 -9.04 0.03 5.43
N ASN A 134 -8.31 -0.84 6.12
CA ASN A 134 -8.40 -1.02 7.56
C ASN A 134 -7.96 0.24 8.32
N CYS A 135 -6.90 0.92 7.86
CA CYS A 135 -6.48 2.20 8.43
C CYS A 135 -7.61 3.24 8.34
N ALA A 136 -8.25 3.38 7.18
CA ALA A 136 -9.37 4.31 7.00
C ALA A 136 -10.53 3.99 7.97
N ILE A 137 -10.85 2.70 8.15
CA ILE A 137 -11.88 2.27 9.11
C ILE A 137 -11.46 2.61 10.55
N CYS A 138 -10.21 2.41 10.93
CA CYS A 138 -9.70 2.78 12.26
C CYS A 138 -9.86 4.27 12.52
N PHE A 139 -9.46 5.14 11.58
CA PHE A 139 -9.64 6.58 11.70
C PHE A 139 -11.11 6.98 11.84
N PHE A 140 -12.00 6.33 11.08
CA PHE A 140 -13.44 6.56 11.21
C PHE A 140 -13.98 6.16 12.59
N LYS A 141 -13.50 5.04 13.15
CA LYS A 141 -13.91 4.60 14.50
C LYS A 141 -13.39 5.54 15.58
N LEU A 142 -12.12 5.94 15.50
CA LEU A 142 -11.49 6.87 16.44
C LEU A 142 -12.14 8.24 16.43
N SER A 143 -12.33 8.83 15.24
CA SER A 143 -13.03 10.12 15.11
C SER A 143 -14.44 10.05 15.68
N ARG A 144 -15.18 8.97 15.44
CA ARG A 144 -16.52 8.79 16.03
C ARG A 144 -16.50 8.72 17.55
N LEU A 145 -15.52 8.03 18.14
CA LEU A 145 -15.36 7.97 19.60
C LEU A 145 -14.99 9.34 20.17
N PHE A 146 -14.08 10.06 19.52
CA PHE A 146 -13.67 11.40 19.92
C PHE A 146 -14.84 12.39 19.87
N VAL A 147 -15.60 12.41 18.77
CA VAL A 147 -16.79 13.26 18.62
C VAL A 147 -17.82 12.94 19.71
N ARG A 148 -18.06 11.64 19.99
CA ARG A 148 -19.00 11.23 21.05
C ARG A 148 -18.54 11.70 22.44
N ALA A 149 -17.25 11.54 22.75
CA ALA A 149 -16.69 11.99 24.01
C ALA A 149 -16.76 13.52 24.16
N PHE A 150 -16.44 14.24 23.09
CA PHE A 150 -16.50 15.70 23.05
C PHE A 150 -17.92 16.23 23.25
N VAL A 151 -18.91 15.67 22.54
CA VAL A 151 -20.33 16.03 22.71
C VAL A 151 -20.80 15.74 24.15
N GLY A 152 -20.41 14.59 24.71
CA GLY A 152 -20.73 14.26 26.11
C GLY A 152 -20.13 15.25 27.11
N PHE A 153 -18.88 15.67 26.88
CA PHE A 153 -18.21 16.67 27.70
C PHE A 153 -18.91 18.04 27.61
N LEU A 154 -19.21 18.51 26.40
CA LEU A 154 -19.93 19.77 26.18
C LEU A 154 -21.31 19.76 26.84
N SER A 155 -22.06 18.67 26.69
CA SER A 155 -23.37 18.50 27.34
C SER A 155 -23.28 18.64 28.86
N LYS A 156 -22.24 18.05 29.47
CA LYS A 156 -22.00 18.17 30.92
C LYS A 156 -21.66 19.60 31.34
N ILE A 157 -20.87 20.33 30.55
CA ILE A 157 -20.58 21.74 30.80
C ILE A 157 -21.86 22.58 30.75
N VAL A 158 -22.66 22.43 29.70
CA VAL A 158 -23.93 23.16 29.53
C VAL A 158 -24.88 22.87 30.69
N SER A 159 -25.05 21.60 31.06
CA SER A 159 -25.87 21.20 32.21
C SER A 159 -25.40 21.82 33.52
N ASN A 160 -24.09 21.92 33.75
CA ASN A 160 -23.54 22.57 34.95
C ASN A 160 -23.84 24.07 34.98
N PHE A 161 -23.65 24.79 33.87
CA PHE A 161 -24.03 26.21 33.80
C PHE A 161 -25.53 26.41 34.00
N PHE A 162 -26.37 25.53 33.45
CA PHE A 162 -27.82 25.58 33.66
C PHE A 162 -28.19 25.44 35.13
N GLY A 163 -27.65 24.42 35.82
CA GLY A 163 -27.92 24.19 37.24
C GLY A 163 -27.42 25.34 38.13
N ARG A 164 -26.27 25.92 37.80
CA ARG A 164 -25.75 27.11 38.50
C ARG A 164 -26.61 28.35 38.27
N GLY A 165 -27.02 28.61 37.02
CA GLY A 165 -27.90 29.72 36.68
C GLY A 165 -29.25 29.64 37.40
N GLU A 166 -29.86 28.45 37.46
CA GLU A 166 -31.12 28.23 38.19
C GLU A 166 -30.96 28.43 39.70
N ALA A 167 -29.82 28.02 40.28
CA ALA A 167 -29.53 28.27 41.69
C ALA A 167 -29.38 29.79 41.97
N HIS A 168 -28.67 30.52 41.11
CA HIS A 168 -28.55 31.98 41.21
C HIS A 168 -29.91 32.68 41.05
N GLU A 169 -30.78 32.21 40.16
CA GLU A 169 -32.15 32.71 40.02
C GLU A 169 -32.95 32.53 41.32
N LYS A 170 -32.88 31.35 41.95
CA LYS A 170 -33.56 31.08 43.24
C LYS A 170 -33.03 31.97 44.38
N LEU A 171 -31.75 32.34 44.32
CA LEU A 171 -31.12 33.28 45.26
C LEU A 171 -31.32 34.75 44.88
N GLN A 172 -32.08 35.04 43.81
CA GLN A 172 -32.29 36.39 43.24
C GLN A 172 -30.99 37.09 42.79
N HIS A 173 -29.93 36.35 42.51
CA HIS A 173 -28.67 36.85 41.95
C HIS A 173 -28.80 36.87 40.42
N PHE A 174 -29.61 37.81 39.91
CA PHE A 174 -30.06 37.80 38.52
C PHE A 174 -28.94 38.07 37.51
N GLU A 175 -27.96 38.92 37.84
CA GLU A 175 -26.83 39.23 36.96
C GLU A 175 -25.92 38.01 36.76
N GLU A 176 -25.62 37.29 37.83
CA GLU A 176 -24.82 36.06 37.78
C GLU A 176 -25.55 34.94 37.03
N ALA A 177 -26.87 34.82 37.21
CA ALA A 177 -27.70 33.89 36.46
C ALA A 177 -27.69 34.19 34.95
N ILE A 178 -27.81 35.47 34.57
CA ILE A 178 -27.71 35.91 33.17
C ILE A 178 -26.31 35.64 32.62
N ALA A 179 -25.25 35.88 33.39
CA ALA A 179 -23.87 35.62 32.97
C ALA A 179 -23.61 34.13 32.68
N ASP A 180 -24.09 33.22 33.54
CA ASP A 180 -23.96 31.78 33.30
C ASP A 180 -24.82 31.32 32.11
N MET A 181 -25.98 31.93 31.89
CA MET A 181 -26.83 31.64 30.72
C MET A 181 -26.26 32.21 29.41
N LYS A 182 -25.56 33.35 29.45
CA LYS A 182 -24.80 33.91 28.32
C LYS A 182 -23.65 32.98 27.90
N LYS A 183 -22.96 32.35 28.85
CA LYS A 183 -21.94 31.33 28.52
C LYS A 183 -22.52 30.13 27.79
N ILE A 184 -23.73 29.69 28.14
CA ILE A 184 -24.44 28.65 27.38
C ILE A 184 -24.73 29.14 25.97
N PHE A 185 -25.17 30.38 25.82
CA PHE A 185 -25.43 30.99 24.52
C PHE A 185 -24.16 31.14 23.65
N GLU A 186 -23.00 31.35 24.25
CA GLU A 186 -21.71 31.33 23.56
C GLU A 186 -21.33 29.93 23.03
N LEU A 187 -21.72 28.87 23.77
CA LEU A 187 -21.50 27.47 23.36
C LEU A 187 -22.50 27.00 22.30
N ASP A 188 -23.78 27.38 22.46
CA ASP A 188 -24.87 27.06 21.55
C ASP A 188 -25.82 28.25 21.41
N GLN A 189 -25.67 28.99 20.30
CA GLN A 189 -26.52 30.14 19.97
C GLN A 189 -27.96 29.74 19.64
N SER A 190 -28.22 28.46 19.38
CA SER A 190 -29.55 27.95 19.06
C SER A 190 -30.35 27.52 20.29
N ASP A 191 -29.75 27.56 21.49
CA ASP A 191 -30.42 27.16 22.73
C ASP A 191 -31.55 28.13 23.09
N VAL A 192 -32.79 27.68 22.83
CA VAL A 192 -34.02 28.45 23.05
C VAL A 192 -34.26 28.69 24.55
N GLN A 193 -33.88 27.75 25.41
CA GLN A 193 -34.14 27.84 26.83
C GLN A 193 -33.24 28.88 27.48
N ALA A 194 -31.95 28.88 27.14
CA ALA A 194 -31.00 29.89 27.57
C ALA A 194 -31.44 31.29 27.15
N ARG A 195 -31.84 31.45 25.88
CA ARG A 195 -32.34 32.73 25.35
C ARG A 195 -33.59 33.22 26.08
N ARG A 196 -34.57 32.35 26.32
CA ARG A 196 -35.80 32.71 27.05
C ARG A 196 -35.51 33.13 28.48
N THR A 197 -34.61 32.41 29.16
CA THR A 197 -34.24 32.75 30.54
C THR A 197 -33.53 34.10 30.61
N ILE A 198 -32.61 34.40 29.70
CA ILE A 198 -31.96 35.72 29.62
C ILE A 198 -33.00 36.83 29.46
N GLN A 199 -33.90 36.71 28.46
CA GLN A 199 -34.95 37.71 28.21
C GLN A 199 -35.89 37.91 29.41
N ARG A 200 -36.17 36.85 30.16
CA ARG A 200 -37.01 36.90 31.35
C ARG A 200 -36.29 37.56 32.54
N LEU A 201 -35.00 37.29 32.71
CA LEU A 201 -34.23 37.77 33.86
C LEU A 201 -33.72 39.20 33.69
N GLU A 202 -33.51 39.67 32.46
CA GLU A 202 -33.07 41.04 32.16
C GLU A 202 -33.90 42.16 32.83
N PRO A 203 -35.24 42.20 32.73
CA PRO A 203 -36.03 43.23 33.41
C PRO A 203 -36.00 43.09 34.95
N LEU A 204 -35.91 41.87 35.47
CA LEU A 204 -35.83 41.61 36.92
C LEU A 204 -34.50 42.06 37.52
N ALA A 205 -33.41 41.93 36.75
CA ALA A 205 -32.09 42.43 37.14
C ALA A 205 -32.07 43.98 37.16
N ALA A 206 -32.73 44.62 36.19
CA ALA A 206 -32.85 46.08 36.15
C ALA A 206 -33.64 46.63 37.34
N GLU A 207 -34.78 46.03 37.68
CA GLU A 207 -35.59 46.44 38.84
C GLU A 207 -34.80 46.30 40.16
N LYS A 208 -34.00 45.23 40.31
CA LYS A 208 -33.17 45.02 41.50
C LYS A 208 -31.98 45.98 41.58
N ARG A 209 -31.51 46.53 40.47
CA ARG A 209 -30.42 47.52 40.42
C ARG A 209 -30.92 48.93 40.78
N GLU A 210 -32.19 49.22 40.56
CA GLU A 210 -32.83 50.52 40.85
C GLU A 210 -33.35 50.64 42.30
N ARG A 211 -33.41 49.52 43.04
CA ARG A 211 -33.76 49.46 44.47
C ARG A 211 -32.52 49.49 45.36
#